data_AF-A0A662UAW8-F1
#
_entry.id   AF-A0A662UAW8-F1
#
_cell.length_a   1.000
_cell.length_b   1.000
_cell.length_c   1.000
_cell.angle_alpha   90.00
_cell.angle_beta   90.00
_cell.angle_gamma   90.00
#
_symmetry.space_group_name_H-M   'P 1'
#
loop_
_entity.id
_entity.type
_entity.pdbx_description
1 polymer ?
#
loop_
_entity_poly.entity_id
_entity_poly.type
_entity_poly.pdbx_seq_one_letter_code
_entity_poly.pdbx_strand_id
1 'polypeptide(L)'
;MHSDCSHKKTLILITITNIQNRLLKMIEPIIEVTLNDHKFFKKTIKEISQIINEINLKPQTSEEKFSLLRDIIVLTYKISVYIGVVEKHRKLEEETLYPFLEKQKYVNEAKILRRQHRKIVEYVNDMKNIIAEHRESLKPVENIAEEIIEKFVSIKTLYLKHMNLEEKLIFKILSK
;
A
#
# COMPACT_ATOMS: atom_id res chain seq x y z
N MET A 1 -11.52 53.28 21.32
CA MET A 1 -10.41 52.30 21.41
C MET A 1 -10.85 50.90 20.93
N HIS A 2 -11.24 50.74 19.65
CA HIS A 2 -11.73 49.44 19.13
C HIS A 2 -11.06 48.95 17.81
N SER A 3 -10.14 49.71 17.20
CA SER A 3 -9.54 49.31 15.90
C SER A 3 -8.41 48.27 16.03
N ASP A 4 -7.82 48.10 17.20
CA ASP A 4 -6.58 47.32 17.39
C ASP A 4 -6.80 45.80 17.51
N CYS A 5 -8.02 45.38 17.87
CA CYS A 5 -8.38 43.96 17.99
C CYS A 5 -8.73 43.32 16.64
N SER A 6 -9.30 44.08 15.71
CA SER A 6 -9.67 43.61 14.37
C SER A 6 -8.43 43.35 13.50
N HIS A 7 -7.46 44.27 13.50
CA HIS A 7 -6.21 44.11 12.75
C HIS A 7 -5.37 42.92 13.23
N LYS A 8 -5.26 42.70 14.54
CA LYS A 8 -4.56 41.53 15.10
C LYS A 8 -5.20 40.21 14.68
N LYS A 9 -6.54 40.11 14.68
CA LYS A 9 -7.25 38.91 14.21
C LYS A 9 -7.00 38.64 12.72
N THR A 10 -7.01 39.68 11.88
CA THR A 10 -6.76 39.55 10.44
C THR A 10 -5.32 39.11 10.14
N LEU A 11 -4.31 39.68 10.82
CA LEU A 11 -2.91 39.25 10.67
C LEU A 11 -2.70 37.80 11.10
N ILE A 12 -3.34 37.37 12.18
CA ILE A 12 -3.27 35.97 12.66
C ILE A 12 -3.89 35.03 11.63
N LEU A 13 -5.05 35.36 11.07
CA LEU A 13 -5.70 34.56 10.03
C LEU A 13 -4.82 34.44 8.78
N ILE A 14 -4.27 35.55 8.26
CA ILE A 14 -3.39 35.53 7.10
C ILE A 14 -2.16 34.65 7.35
N THR A 15 -1.57 34.76 8.54
CA THR A 15 -0.39 33.96 8.92
C THR A 15 -0.73 32.47 8.99
N ILE A 16 -1.87 32.11 9.59
CA ILE A 16 -2.34 30.71 9.66
C ILE A 16 -2.57 30.15 8.26
N THR A 17 -3.27 30.89 7.39
CA THR A 17 -3.55 30.48 6.01
C THR A 17 -2.26 30.29 5.22
N ASN A 18 -1.28 31.18 5.36
CA ASN A 18 0.01 31.06 4.68
C ASN A 18 0.81 29.84 5.15
N ILE A 19 0.78 29.53 6.45
CA ILE A 19 1.42 28.32 6.99
C ILE A 19 0.74 27.06 6.46
N GLN A 20 -0.60 27.03 6.43
CA GLN A 20 -1.36 25.90 5.88
C GLN A 20 -1.06 25.67 4.40
N ASN A 21 -1.05 26.73 3.59
CA ASN A 21 -0.72 26.65 2.17
C ASN A 21 0.71 26.14 1.94
N ARG A 22 1.67 26.56 2.76
CA ARG A 22 3.06 26.08 2.66
C ARG A 22 3.18 24.60 3.01
N LEU A 23 2.48 24.16 4.05
CA LEU A 23 2.45 22.74 4.43
C LEU A 23 1.79 21.88 3.33
N LEU A 24 0.73 22.37 2.69
CA LEU A 24 0.07 21.67 1.59
C LEU A 24 1.01 21.49 0.39
N LYS A 25 1.72 22.54 -0.02
CA LYS A 25 2.72 22.46 -1.11
C LYS A 25 3.85 21.46 -0.83
N MET A 26 4.19 21.24 0.44
CA MET A 26 5.22 20.26 0.81
C MET A 26 4.71 18.81 0.76
N ILE A 27 3.41 18.59 0.97
CA ILE A 27 2.83 17.24 0.98
C ILE A 27 2.28 16.80 -0.38
N GLU A 28 1.98 17.73 -1.28
CA GLU A 28 1.47 17.43 -2.63
C GLU A 28 2.30 16.38 -3.40
N PRO A 29 3.65 16.47 -3.47
CA PRO A 29 4.45 15.45 -4.15
C PRO A 29 4.35 14.07 -3.49
N ILE A 30 4.25 14.04 -2.15
CA ILE A 30 4.08 12.79 -1.38
C ILE A 30 2.74 12.16 -1.70
N ILE A 31 1.67 12.95 -1.74
CA ILE A 31 0.33 12.50 -2.12
C ILE A 31 0.34 11.94 -3.54
N GLU A 32 0.99 12.61 -4.48
CA GLU A 32 1.09 12.14 -5.86
C GLU A 32 1.78 10.77 -5.96
N VAL A 33 2.94 10.61 -5.29
CA VAL A 33 3.65 9.33 -5.21
C VAL A 33 2.76 8.24 -4.60
N THR A 34 2.11 8.55 -3.47
CA THR A 34 1.21 7.64 -2.76
C THR A 34 0.07 7.15 -3.66
N LEU A 35 -0.59 8.05 -4.39
CA LEU A 35 -1.67 7.69 -5.31
C LEU A 35 -1.18 6.89 -6.52
N ASN A 36 0.04 7.15 -7.00
CA ASN A 36 0.64 6.37 -8.08
C ASN A 36 1.02 4.96 -7.60
N ASP A 37 1.54 4.82 -6.39
CA ASP A 37 1.76 3.52 -5.75
C ASP A 37 0.44 2.75 -5.62
N HIS A 38 -0.66 3.40 -5.19
CA HIS A 38 -1.97 2.76 -5.12
C HIS A 38 -2.47 2.24 -6.48
N LYS A 39 -2.28 3.02 -7.56
CA LYS A 39 -2.62 2.56 -8.92
C LYS A 39 -1.80 1.34 -9.30
N PHE A 40 -0.50 1.35 -8.99
CA PHE A 40 0.40 0.22 -9.20
C PHE A 40 -0.10 -1.00 -8.41
N PHE A 41 -0.33 -0.89 -7.10
CA PHE A 41 -0.80 -2.00 -6.27
C PHE A 41 -2.14 -2.56 -6.75
N LYS A 42 -3.12 -1.72 -7.06
CA LYS A 42 -4.43 -2.17 -7.58
C LYS A 42 -4.27 -2.96 -8.88
N LYS A 43 -3.41 -2.49 -9.79
CA LYS A 43 -3.09 -3.21 -11.03
C LYS A 43 -2.41 -4.55 -10.75
N THR A 44 -1.36 -4.56 -9.92
CA THR A 44 -0.61 -5.78 -9.58
C THR A 44 -1.49 -6.79 -8.86
N ILE A 45 -2.35 -6.37 -7.94
CA ILE A 45 -3.30 -7.26 -7.25
C ILE A 45 -4.28 -7.90 -8.23
N LYS A 46 -4.77 -7.13 -9.22
CA LYS A 46 -5.64 -7.65 -10.27
C LYS A 46 -4.92 -8.70 -11.12
N GLU A 47 -3.71 -8.40 -11.58
CA GLU A 47 -2.91 -9.31 -12.40
C GLU A 47 -2.57 -10.60 -11.65
N ILE A 48 -2.16 -10.51 -10.38
CA ILE A 48 -1.91 -11.68 -9.52
C ILE A 48 -3.19 -12.49 -9.36
N SER A 49 -4.33 -11.84 -9.11
CA SER A 49 -5.61 -12.53 -8.95
C SER A 49 -6.06 -13.25 -10.23
N GLN A 50 -5.76 -12.69 -11.40
CA GLN A 50 -6.03 -13.35 -12.69
C GLN A 50 -5.22 -14.62 -12.85
N ILE A 51 -3.90 -14.55 -12.59
CA ILE A 51 -3.03 -15.73 -12.63
C ILE A 51 -3.52 -16.81 -11.67
N ILE A 52 -3.86 -16.44 -10.43
CA ILE A 52 -4.37 -17.39 -9.42
C ILE A 52 -5.66 -18.07 -9.86
N ASN A 53 -6.54 -17.37 -10.58
CA ASN A 53 -7.80 -17.95 -11.06
C ASN A 53 -7.62 -18.87 -12.27
N GLU A 54 -6.56 -18.66 -13.05
CA GLU A 54 -6.28 -19.39 -14.29
C GLU A 54 -5.33 -20.58 -14.07
N ILE A 55 -4.61 -20.62 -12.95
CA ILE A 55 -3.61 -21.65 -12.68
C ILE A 55 -4.24 -23.05 -12.55
N ASN A 56 -3.78 -23.99 -13.37
CA ASN A 56 -4.18 -25.40 -13.25
C ASN A 56 -3.25 -26.14 -12.29
N LEU A 57 -3.66 -26.29 -11.03
CA LEU A 57 -2.90 -27.00 -9.99
C LEU A 57 -2.87 -28.53 -10.17
N LYS A 58 -3.60 -29.09 -11.14
CA LYS A 58 -3.64 -30.55 -11.40
C LYS A 58 -3.29 -30.87 -12.86
N PRO A 59 -2.09 -30.49 -13.33
CA PRO A 59 -1.71 -30.72 -14.73
C PRO A 59 -1.57 -32.22 -15.02
N GLN A 60 -2.18 -32.68 -16.12
CA GLN A 60 -2.16 -34.08 -16.56
C GLN A 60 -1.13 -34.30 -17.67
N THR A 61 -0.97 -33.32 -18.57
CA THR A 61 -0.04 -33.41 -19.71
C THR A 61 1.29 -32.69 -19.44
N SER A 62 2.33 -33.00 -20.21
CA SER A 62 3.62 -32.30 -20.12
C SER A 62 3.51 -30.81 -20.45
N GLU A 63 2.61 -30.45 -21.37
CA GLU A 63 2.33 -29.05 -21.73
C GLU A 63 1.69 -28.29 -20.55
N GLU A 64 0.71 -28.91 -19.89
CA GLU A 64 0.08 -28.34 -18.70
C GLU A 64 1.08 -28.20 -17.54
N LYS A 65 1.99 -29.16 -17.36
CA LYS A 65 3.06 -29.08 -16.34
C LYS A 65 4.01 -27.92 -16.62
N PHE A 66 4.41 -27.73 -17.88
CA PHE A 66 5.25 -26.61 -18.26
C PHE A 66 4.53 -25.26 -18.08
N SER A 67 3.24 -25.18 -18.44
CA SER A 67 2.43 -23.99 -18.19
C SER A 67 2.34 -23.66 -16.71
N LEU A 68 2.06 -24.65 -15.87
CA LEU A 68 2.02 -24.48 -14.41
C LEU A 68 3.34 -23.89 -13.89
N LEU A 69 4.48 -24.46 -14.28
CA LEU A 69 5.78 -23.96 -13.86
C LEU A 69 6.00 -22.48 -14.27
N ARG A 70 5.68 -22.14 -15.52
CA ARG A 70 5.76 -20.76 -16.02
C ARG A 70 4.89 -19.82 -15.18
N ASP A 71 3.65 -20.22 -14.91
CA ASP A 71 2.69 -19.39 -14.20
C ASP A 71 3.11 -19.17 -12.75
N ILE A 72 3.67 -20.19 -12.08
CA ILE A 72 4.26 -20.07 -10.74
C ILE A 72 5.45 -19.10 -10.73
N ILE A 73 6.35 -19.18 -11.71
CA ILE A 73 7.51 -18.27 -11.81
C ILE A 73 7.03 -16.82 -11.97
N VAL A 74 6.08 -16.58 -12.88
CA VAL A 74 5.52 -15.24 -13.12
C VAL A 74 4.82 -14.71 -11.87
N LEU A 75 4.04 -15.56 -11.18
CA LEU A 75 3.36 -15.23 -9.94
C LEU A 75 4.35 -14.82 -8.85
N THR A 76 5.37 -15.64 -8.61
CA THR A 76 6.42 -15.42 -7.60
C THR A 76 7.17 -14.12 -7.87
N TYR A 77 7.50 -13.83 -9.14
CA TYR A 77 8.10 -12.56 -9.54
C TYR A 77 7.18 -11.37 -9.22
N LYS A 78 5.90 -11.42 -9.62
CA LYS A 78 4.95 -10.32 -9.36
C LYS A 78 4.76 -10.07 -7.87
N ILE A 79 4.66 -11.12 -7.06
CA ILE A 79 4.57 -11.00 -5.60
C ILE A 79 5.85 -10.39 -5.02
N SER A 80 7.02 -10.80 -5.51
CA SER A 80 8.31 -10.23 -5.08
C SER A 80 8.40 -8.72 -5.36
N VAL A 81 7.97 -8.29 -6.55
CA VAL A 81 7.91 -6.87 -6.91
C VAL A 81 6.92 -6.13 -6.00
N TYR A 82 5.71 -6.67 -5.82
CA TYR A 82 4.70 -6.12 -4.92
C TYR A 82 5.27 -5.90 -3.51
N ILE A 83 5.89 -6.93 -2.93
CA ILE A 83 6.53 -6.89 -1.61
C ILE A 83 7.56 -5.75 -1.51
N GLY A 84 8.41 -5.60 -2.53
CA GLY A 84 9.46 -4.57 -2.53
C GLY A 84 8.93 -3.14 -2.54
N VAL A 85 7.75 -2.91 -3.11
CA VAL A 85 7.12 -1.58 -3.15
C VAL A 85 6.35 -1.28 -1.87
N VAL A 86 5.65 -2.27 -1.28
CA VAL A 86 4.87 -2.10 -0.03
C VAL A 86 5.73 -1.53 1.10
N GLU A 87 6.97 -1.99 1.25
CA GLU A 87 7.85 -1.55 2.34
C GLU A 87 8.26 -0.07 2.20
N LYS A 88 8.57 0.37 0.99
CA LYS A 88 8.94 1.76 0.70
C LYS A 88 7.75 2.70 0.87
N HIS A 89 6.60 2.28 0.35
CA HIS A 89 5.34 3.00 0.45
C HIS A 89 4.93 3.25 1.91
N ARG A 90 4.90 2.17 2.72
CA ARG A 90 4.62 2.24 4.15
C ARG A 90 5.50 3.27 4.87
N LYS A 91 6.81 3.24 4.58
CA LYS A 91 7.79 4.13 5.21
C LYS A 91 7.51 5.58 4.83
N LEU A 92 7.27 5.85 3.55
CA LEU A 92 6.91 7.18 3.07
C LEU A 92 5.70 7.72 3.84
N GLU A 93 4.62 6.95 3.93
CA GLU A 93 3.38 7.39 4.56
C GLU A 93 3.52 7.62 6.06
N GLU A 94 4.16 6.68 6.77
CA GLU A 94 4.32 6.76 8.22
C GLU A 94 5.23 7.92 8.66
N GLU A 95 6.25 8.25 7.85
CA GLU A 95 7.19 9.33 8.13
C GLU A 95 6.69 10.71 7.66
N THR A 96 5.76 10.75 6.71
CA THR A 96 5.34 12.01 6.08
C THR A 96 3.82 12.22 6.09
N LEU A 97 3.06 11.40 5.37
CA LEU A 97 1.63 11.57 5.17
C LEU A 97 0.84 11.49 6.49
N TYR A 98 1.10 10.49 7.33
CA TYR A 98 0.32 10.28 8.55
C TYR A 98 0.56 11.37 9.61
N PRO A 99 1.80 11.84 9.85
CA PRO A 99 2.03 13.05 10.64
C PRO A 99 1.28 14.26 10.09
N PHE A 100 1.17 14.40 8.76
CA PHE A 100 0.38 15.46 8.16
C PHE A 100 -1.13 15.27 8.41
N LEU A 101 -1.68 14.07 8.25
CA LEU A 101 -3.08 13.74 8.58
C LEU A 101 -3.42 14.10 10.04
N GLU A 102 -2.51 13.82 10.98
CA GLU A 102 -2.67 14.15 12.40
C GLU A 102 -2.76 15.66 12.62
N LYS A 103 -1.91 16.46 11.95
CA LYS A 103 -1.99 17.93 11.97
C LYS A 103 -3.31 18.45 11.38
N GLN A 104 -3.91 17.70 10.45
CA GLN A 104 -5.23 17.97 9.89
C GLN A 104 -6.40 17.43 10.73
N LYS A 105 -6.14 17.00 11.97
CA LYS A 105 -7.10 16.48 12.96
C LYS A 105 -7.65 15.06 12.65
N TYR A 106 -7.01 14.28 11.78
CA TYR A 106 -7.36 12.89 11.48
C TYR A 106 -6.53 11.87 12.28
N VAL A 107 -6.37 12.11 13.59
CA VAL A 107 -5.48 11.33 14.46
C VAL A 107 -5.92 9.87 14.60
N ASN A 108 -7.22 9.62 14.68
CA ASN A 108 -7.76 8.27 14.86
C ASN A 108 -7.59 7.44 13.58
N GLU A 109 -7.80 8.05 12.43
CA GLU A 109 -7.62 7.42 11.13
C GLU A 109 -6.16 7.08 10.87
N ALA A 110 -5.23 8.00 11.18
CA ALA A 110 -3.79 7.74 11.10
C ALA A 110 -3.36 6.56 12.01
N LYS A 111 -3.97 6.39 13.20
CA LYS A 111 -3.73 5.21 14.05
C LYS A 111 -4.27 3.92 13.43
N ILE A 112 -5.45 3.97 12.81
CA ILE A 112 -6.05 2.82 12.11
C ILE A 112 -5.15 2.38 10.95
N LEU A 113 -4.68 3.33 10.12
CA LEU A 113 -3.80 3.07 8.99
C LEU A 113 -2.49 2.40 9.44
N ARG A 114 -1.83 2.92 10.48
CA ARG A 114 -0.63 2.27 11.07
C ARG A 114 -0.90 0.86 11.60
N ARG A 115 -2.07 0.62 12.20
CA ARG A 115 -2.45 -0.73 12.65
C ARG A 115 -2.64 -1.68 11.46
N GLN A 116 -3.21 -1.20 10.36
CA GLN A 116 -3.33 -1.97 9.13
C GLN A 116 -1.96 -2.28 8.54
N HIS A 117 -1.04 -1.30 8.49
CA HIS A 117 0.35 -1.51 8.06
C HIS A 117 1.06 -2.62 8.82
N ARG A 118 0.96 -2.66 10.15
CA ARG A 118 1.56 -3.75 10.94
C ARG A 118 1.11 -5.12 10.46
N LYS A 119 -0.20 -5.30 10.26
CA LYS A 119 -0.76 -6.54 9.72
C LYS A 119 -0.29 -6.81 8.29
N ILE A 120 -0.27 -5.81 7.42
CA ILE A 120 0.22 -5.97 6.04
C ILE A 120 1.69 -6.42 6.03
N VAL A 121 2.52 -5.83 6.89
CA VAL A 121 3.94 -6.17 7.03
C VAL A 121 4.13 -7.60 7.52
N GLU A 122 3.33 -8.08 8.48
CA GLU A 122 3.36 -9.48 8.93
C GLU A 122 3.17 -10.43 7.74
N TYR A 123 2.13 -10.24 6.93
CA TYR A 123 1.87 -11.09 5.76
C TYR A 123 2.93 -10.92 4.67
N VAL A 124 3.46 -9.71 4.47
CA VAL A 124 4.55 -9.47 3.52
C VAL A 124 5.82 -10.22 3.95
N ASN A 125 6.14 -10.22 5.23
CA ASN A 125 7.29 -10.96 5.76
C ASN A 125 7.09 -12.47 5.65
N ASP A 126 5.89 -12.98 5.92
CA ASP A 126 5.55 -14.39 5.68
C ASP A 126 5.81 -14.78 4.22
N MET A 127 5.32 -13.98 3.26
CA MET A 127 5.55 -14.22 1.83
C MET A 127 7.04 -14.11 1.45
N LYS A 128 7.79 -13.17 2.04
CA LYS A 128 9.25 -13.08 1.83
C LYS A 128 9.96 -14.37 2.27
N ASN A 129 9.57 -14.93 3.41
CA ASN A 129 10.17 -16.16 3.96
C ASN A 129 9.85 -17.36 3.06
N ILE A 130 8.60 -17.50 2.62
CA ILE A 130 8.19 -18.55 1.65
C ILE A 130 9.02 -18.46 0.37
N ILE A 131 9.21 -17.26 -0.18
CA ILE A 131 10.05 -17.06 -1.38
C ILE A 131 11.53 -17.41 -1.10
N ALA A 132 12.03 -17.12 0.09
CA ALA A 132 13.42 -17.44 0.47
C ALA A 132 13.64 -18.96 0.56
N GLU A 133 12.72 -19.71 1.17
CA GLU A 133 12.77 -21.18 1.26
C GLU A 133 12.84 -21.83 -0.13
N HIS A 134 12.18 -21.24 -1.13
CA HIS A 134 12.27 -21.71 -2.51
C HIS A 134 13.69 -21.53 -3.10
N ARG A 135 14.34 -20.40 -2.85
CA ARG A 135 15.71 -20.14 -3.34
C ARG A 135 16.71 -21.13 -2.77
N GLU A 136 16.46 -21.60 -1.56
CA GLU A 136 17.28 -22.60 -0.86
C GLU A 136 16.94 -24.05 -1.27
N SER A 137 16.03 -24.24 -2.23
CA SER A 137 15.57 -25.56 -2.71
C SER A 137 14.98 -26.47 -1.61
N LEU A 138 14.41 -25.87 -0.56
CA LEU A 138 13.88 -26.62 0.58
C LEU A 138 12.53 -27.29 0.28
N LYS A 139 11.81 -26.82 -0.74
CA LYS A 139 10.46 -27.28 -1.12
C LYS A 139 10.26 -27.29 -2.64
N PRO A 140 9.40 -28.19 -3.17
CA PRO A 140 8.90 -28.10 -4.55
C PRO A 140 8.24 -26.76 -4.84
N VAL A 141 8.35 -26.30 -6.09
CA VAL A 141 7.86 -24.98 -6.53
C VAL A 141 6.33 -24.85 -6.45
N GLU A 142 5.63 -25.97 -6.56
CA GLU A 142 4.18 -26.09 -6.41
C GLU A 142 3.73 -25.80 -4.98
N ASN A 143 4.40 -26.38 -3.98
CA ASN A 143 4.08 -26.14 -2.57
C ASN A 143 4.31 -24.67 -2.19
N ILE A 144 5.41 -24.08 -2.70
CA ILE A 144 5.71 -22.66 -2.54
C ILE A 144 4.60 -21.80 -3.15
N ALA A 145 4.11 -22.17 -4.34
CA ALA A 145 3.02 -21.46 -4.99
C ALA A 145 1.73 -21.53 -4.17
N GLU A 146 1.36 -22.70 -3.64
CA GLU A 146 0.17 -22.84 -2.81
C GLU A 146 0.25 -21.97 -1.54
N GLU A 147 1.36 -22.04 -0.81
CA GLU A 147 1.58 -21.25 0.41
C GLU A 147 1.53 -19.74 0.13
N ILE A 148 2.19 -19.28 -0.96
CA ILE A 148 2.22 -17.85 -1.28
C ILE A 148 0.87 -17.34 -1.77
N ILE A 149 0.12 -18.17 -2.53
CA ILE A 149 -1.24 -17.87 -2.98
C ILE A 149 -2.16 -17.69 -1.77
N GLU A 150 -2.11 -18.61 -0.80
CA GLU A 150 -2.92 -18.55 0.40
C GLU A 150 -2.68 -17.24 1.18
N LYS A 151 -1.40 -16.89 1.38
CA LYS A 151 -1.02 -15.64 2.06
C LYS A 151 -1.47 -14.41 1.29
N PHE A 152 -1.27 -14.39 -0.02
CA PHE A 152 -1.68 -13.27 -0.87
C PHE A 152 -3.20 -13.07 -0.86
N VAL A 153 -3.99 -14.15 -1.02
CA VAL A 153 -5.45 -14.10 -1.00
C VAL A 153 -5.96 -13.61 0.35
N SER A 154 -5.32 -14.02 1.44
CA SER A 154 -5.68 -13.58 2.80
C SER A 154 -5.47 -12.09 3.03
N ILE A 155 -4.42 -11.49 2.45
CA ILE A 155 -4.08 -10.08 2.71
C ILE A 155 -4.70 -9.09 1.70
N LYS A 156 -4.99 -9.53 0.46
CA LYS A 156 -5.40 -8.61 -0.63
C LYS A 156 -6.55 -7.68 -0.25
N THR A 157 -7.58 -8.21 0.43
CA THR A 157 -8.77 -7.43 0.80
C THR A 157 -8.46 -6.41 1.88
N LEU A 158 -7.55 -6.73 2.82
CA LEU A 158 -7.10 -5.75 3.81
C LEU A 158 -6.36 -4.61 3.14
N TYR A 159 -5.47 -4.90 2.18
CA TYR A 159 -4.68 -3.86 1.53
C TYR A 159 -5.53 -2.94 0.64
N LEU A 160 -6.50 -3.50 -0.09
CA LEU A 160 -7.48 -2.69 -0.84
C LEU A 160 -8.30 -1.77 0.10
N LYS A 161 -8.75 -2.28 1.24
CA LYS A 161 -9.48 -1.47 2.24
C LYS A 161 -8.61 -0.36 2.83
N HIS A 162 -7.34 -0.65 3.06
CA HIS A 162 -6.34 0.30 3.55
C HIS A 162 -6.16 1.45 2.56
N MET A 163 -5.81 1.17 1.30
CA MET A 163 -5.64 2.19 0.26
C MET A 163 -6.92 3.04 0.08
N ASN A 164 -8.10 2.42 0.08
CA ASN A 164 -9.37 3.15 -0.07
C ASN A 164 -9.64 4.12 1.08
N LEU A 165 -9.30 3.74 2.33
CA LEU A 165 -9.43 4.63 3.48
C LEU A 165 -8.48 5.83 3.32
N GLU A 166 -7.26 5.56 2.90
CA GLU A 166 -6.25 6.59 2.75
C GLU A 166 -6.58 7.58 1.63
N GLU A 167 -6.94 7.08 0.43
CA GLU A 167 -7.42 7.90 -0.68
C GLU A 167 -8.58 8.80 -0.27
N LYS A 168 -9.53 8.26 0.50
CA LYS A 168 -10.67 9.03 1.03
C LYS A 168 -10.22 10.19 1.93
N LEU A 169 -9.16 10.01 2.72
CA LEU A 169 -8.62 11.07 3.58
C LEU A 169 -7.86 12.11 2.76
N ILE A 170 -7.06 11.67 1.79
CA ILE A 170 -6.36 12.53 0.85
C ILE A 170 -7.36 13.43 0.10
N PHE A 171 -8.41 12.87 -0.49
CA PHE A 171 -9.40 13.66 -1.23
C PHE A 171 -10.13 14.67 -0.34
N LYS A 172 -10.41 14.32 0.92
CA LYS A 172 -11.00 15.25 1.90
C LYS A 172 -10.07 16.41 2.26
N ILE A 173 -8.76 16.25 2.12
CA ILE A 173 -7.78 17.31 2.38
C ILE A 173 -7.66 18.21 1.15
N LEU A 174 -7.57 17.61 -0.04
CA LEU A 174 -7.44 18.36 -1.29
C LEU A 174 -8.71 19.15 -1.67
N SER A 175 -9.87 18.74 -1.12
CA SER A 175 -11.16 19.41 -1.37
C SER A 175 -11.49 20.53 -0.37
N LYS A 176 -10.58 20.85 0.56
CA LYS A 176 -10.71 21.95 1.53
C LYS A 176 -10.01 23.20 1.03
#